data_AF-A0A971B9K6-F1
#
_entry.id   AF-A0A971B9K6-F1
#
_cell.length_a   1.000
_cell.length_b   1.000
_cell.length_c   1.000
_cell.angle_alpha   90.00
_cell.angle_beta   90.00
_cell.angle_gamma   90.00
#
_symmetry.space_group_name_H-M   'P 1'
#
loop_
_entity.id
_entity.type
_entity.pdbx_description
1 polymer ?
#
loop_
_entity_poly.entity_id
_entity_poly.type
_entity_poly.pdbx_seq_one_letter_code
_entity_poly.pdbx_strand_id
1 'polypeptide(L)'
;MYDLRGNWNHDGNGHKTKLIVKEQQGNKSSGTMHGNPLINGVISGNKVTFTRDIPQRQDYTGTITVDSDGNVRMSGTFTPVGSNSLYKWNSEKLNKWGV
;
A
#
# COMPACT_ATOMS: atom_id res chain seq x y z
N MET A 1 4.97 -2.26 -15.54
CA MET A 1 4.98 -2.37 -14.07
C MET A 1 4.78 -0.97 -13.50
N TYR A 2 3.90 -0.80 -12.50
CA TYR A 2 3.59 0.53 -11.94
C TYR A 2 4.75 1.07 -11.08
N ASP A 3 5.01 2.39 -11.15
CA ASP A 3 5.90 3.07 -10.19
C ASP A 3 5.10 3.56 -8.98
N LEU A 4 5.24 2.87 -7.86
CA LEU A 4 4.51 3.15 -6.64
C LEU A 4 5.26 4.08 -5.69
N ARG A 5 6.48 4.51 -6.01
CA ARG A 5 7.28 5.39 -5.14
C ARG A 5 6.53 6.68 -4.80
N GLY A 6 6.71 7.16 -3.57
CA GLY A 6 6.14 8.40 -3.07
C GLY A 6 5.24 8.25 -1.84
N ASN A 7 4.52 9.34 -1.54
CA ASN A 7 3.63 9.45 -0.41
C ASN A 7 2.18 9.18 -0.82
N TRP A 8 1.49 8.38 -0.03
CA TRP A 8 0.12 7.97 -0.24
C TRP A 8 -0.73 8.35 0.97
N ASN A 9 -1.93 8.86 0.74
CA ASN A 9 -2.95 8.90 1.79
C ASN A 9 -3.43 7.47 1.98
N HIS A 10 -3.35 6.92 3.20
CA HIS A 10 -3.78 5.57 3.50
C HIS A 10 -4.93 5.60 4.51
N ASP A 11 -5.90 4.72 4.31
CA ASP A 11 -6.96 4.43 5.26
C ASP A 11 -7.06 2.91 5.39
N GLY A 12 -6.74 2.39 6.57
CA GLY A 12 -6.85 0.98 6.92
C GLY A 12 -7.81 0.80 8.07
N ASN A 13 -8.96 0.16 7.82
CA ASN A 13 -10.02 0.00 8.83
C ASN A 13 -10.48 1.32 9.48
N GLY A 14 -10.55 2.42 8.72
CA GLY A 14 -10.91 3.75 9.23
C GLY A 14 -9.75 4.51 9.88
N HIS A 15 -8.58 3.90 10.03
CA HIS A 15 -7.39 4.55 10.56
C HIS A 15 -6.61 5.25 9.44
N LYS A 16 -6.68 6.57 9.42
CA LYS A 16 -6.00 7.41 8.43
C LYS A 16 -4.52 7.60 8.79
N THR A 17 -3.64 7.44 7.80
CA THR A 17 -2.19 7.56 7.93
C THR A 17 -1.53 7.87 6.60
N LYS A 18 -0.20 7.89 6.57
CA LYS A 18 0.60 7.89 5.34
C LYS A 18 1.22 6.52 5.10
N LEU A 19 1.09 6.04 3.87
CA LEU A 19 1.93 5.00 3.32
C LEU A 19 3.03 5.68 2.49
N ILE A 20 4.29 5.38 2.78
CA ILE A 20 5.44 5.92 2.06
C ILE A 20 6.13 4.75 1.39
N VAL A 21 6.14 4.72 0.06
CA VAL A 21 6.95 3.76 -0.71
C VAL A 21 8.26 4.46 -1.04
N LYS A 22 9.34 4.06 -0.35
CA LYS A 22 10.65 4.72 -0.42
C LYS A 22 11.45 4.22 -1.61
N GLU A 23 11.53 2.90 -1.78
CA GLU A 23 12.29 2.28 -2.86
C GLU A 23 11.44 1.27 -3.61
N GLN A 24 11.73 1.12 -4.89
CA GLN A 24 11.16 0.07 -5.73
C GLN A 24 12.24 -0.41 -6.71
N GLN A 25 12.58 -1.70 -6.64
CA GLN A 25 13.56 -2.35 -7.51
C GLN A 25 12.91 -3.54 -8.18
N GLY A 26 12.59 -3.41 -9.47
CA GLY A 26 11.76 -4.39 -10.15
C GLY A 26 10.40 -4.52 -9.44
N ASN A 27 9.98 -5.76 -9.20
CA ASN A 27 8.73 -6.05 -8.50
C ASN A 27 8.79 -5.83 -6.99
N LYS A 28 9.96 -5.59 -6.40
CA LYS A 28 10.09 -5.42 -4.95
C LYS A 28 9.96 -3.96 -4.56
N SER A 29 9.27 -3.69 -3.46
CA SER A 29 9.14 -2.36 -2.87
C SER A 29 9.45 -2.36 -1.38
N SER A 30 9.90 -1.22 -0.88
CA SER A 30 10.14 -0.98 0.55
C SER A 30 9.54 0.36 0.95
N GLY A 31 9.26 0.54 2.24
CA GLY A 31 8.53 1.71 2.67
C GLY A 31 8.25 1.77 4.16
N THR A 32 7.38 2.68 4.55
CA THR A 32 6.89 2.82 5.92
C THR A 32 5.41 3.13 5.95
N MET A 33 4.70 2.64 6.97
CA MET A 33 3.30 2.95 7.25
C MET A 33 3.09 3.07 8.76
N HIS A 34 2.42 4.15 9.21
CA HIS A 34 2.40 4.54 10.63
C HIS A 34 3.81 4.63 11.26
N GLY A 35 4.81 5.08 10.49
CA GLY A 35 6.20 5.12 10.95
C GLY A 35 6.90 3.75 11.06
N ASN A 36 6.19 2.65 10.85
CA ASN A 36 6.76 1.30 10.91
C ASN A 36 7.25 0.88 9.52
N PRO A 37 8.41 0.20 9.40
CA PRO A 37 8.89 -0.31 8.13
C PRO A 37 7.95 -1.34 7.52
N LEU A 38 7.86 -1.34 6.20
CA LEU A 38 7.23 -2.40 5.43
C LEU A 38 8.26 -3.43 5.02
N ILE A 39 7.87 -4.70 5.11
CA ILE A 39 8.64 -5.83 4.59
C ILE A 39 7.84 -6.54 3.50
N ASN A 40 8.52 -7.36 2.69
CA ASN A 40 7.90 -8.18 1.65
C ASN A 40 6.99 -7.41 0.68
N GLY A 41 7.34 -6.16 0.36
CA GLY A 41 6.65 -5.37 -0.65
C GLY A 41 6.83 -6.00 -2.03
N VAL A 42 5.75 -6.42 -2.67
CA VAL A 42 5.77 -7.04 -4.01
C VAL A 42 4.66 -6.48 -4.89
N ILE A 43 4.99 -6.24 -6.17
CA ILE A 43 4.09 -5.75 -7.21
C ILE A 43 4.11 -6.75 -8.36
N SER A 44 2.97 -7.35 -8.69
CA SER A 44 2.85 -8.30 -9.79
C SER A 44 1.62 -7.99 -10.64
N GLY A 45 1.84 -7.46 -11.84
CA GLY A 45 0.76 -6.93 -12.67
C GLY A 45 0.05 -5.77 -11.96
N ASN A 46 -1.24 -5.94 -11.71
CA ASN A 46 -2.05 -5.01 -10.91
C ASN A 46 -2.20 -5.42 -9.44
N LYS A 47 -1.50 -6.46 -8.96
CA LYS A 47 -1.54 -6.87 -7.55
C LYS A 47 -0.41 -6.22 -6.77
N VAL A 48 -0.70 -5.86 -5.52
CA VAL A 48 0.28 -5.34 -4.56
C VAL A 48 0.14 -6.09 -3.23
N THR A 49 1.27 -6.44 -2.63
CA THR A 49 1.34 -6.99 -1.28
C THR A 49 2.42 -6.28 -0.49
N PHE A 50 2.22 -6.12 0.81
CA PHE A 50 3.26 -5.71 1.75
C PHE A 50 2.87 -6.14 3.17
N THR A 51 3.87 -6.28 4.03
CA THR A 51 3.67 -6.64 5.43
C THR A 51 4.09 -5.48 6.31
N ARG A 52 3.24 -5.13 7.28
CA ARG A 52 3.65 -4.26 8.39
C ARG A 52 4.13 -5.17 9.53
N ASP A 53 5.44 -5.16 9.77
CA ASP A 53 6.08 -6.02 10.77
C ASP A 53 6.12 -5.32 12.13
N ILE A 54 5.02 -5.50 12.87
CA ILE A 54 4.77 -4.95 14.20
C ILE A 54 4.31 -6.11 15.11
N PRO A 55 4.21 -5.95 16.45
CA PRO A 55 3.81 -7.04 17.34
C PRO A 55 2.53 -7.76 16.91
N GLN A 56 1.57 -7.02 16.35
CA GLN A 56 0.42 -7.58 15.65
C GLN A 56 0.62 -7.48 14.14
N ARG A 57 1.51 -8.33 13.59
CA ARG A 57 1.88 -8.32 12.17
C ARG A 57 0.64 -8.30 11.29
N GLN A 58 0.69 -7.52 10.21
CA GLN A 58 -0.41 -7.39 9.27
C GLN A 58 0.08 -7.60 7.85
N ASP A 59 -0.50 -8.59 7.17
CA ASP A 59 -0.22 -8.85 5.77
C ASP A 59 -1.30 -8.20 4.91
N TYR A 60 -0.90 -7.20 4.12
CA TYR A 60 -1.77 -6.46 3.22
C TYR A 60 -1.70 -7.06 1.82
N THR A 61 -2.87 -7.26 1.24
CA THR A 61 -3.04 -7.60 -0.18
C THR A 61 -3.98 -6.60 -0.83
N GLY A 62 -3.74 -6.29 -2.09
CA GLY A 62 -4.60 -5.37 -2.83
C GLY A 62 -4.34 -5.34 -4.32
N THR A 63 -5.10 -4.48 -4.98
CA THR A 63 -4.97 -4.19 -6.40
C THR A 63 -4.63 -2.72 -6.62
N ILE A 64 -3.99 -2.44 -7.75
CA ILE A 64 -3.61 -1.11 -8.21
C ILE A 64 -4.56 -0.72 -9.34
N THR A 65 -5.12 0.47 -9.28
CA THR A 65 -5.89 1.10 -10.36
C THR A 65 -5.33 2.48 -10.66
N VAL A 66 -5.42 2.88 -11.93
CA VAL A 66 -5.04 4.21 -12.41
C VAL A 66 -6.24 4.77 -13.13
N ASP A 67 -6.68 5.98 -12.77
CA ASP A 67 -7.77 6.66 -13.47
C ASP A 67 -7.26 7.47 -14.67
N SER A 68 -8.19 8.07 -15.42
CA SER A 68 -7.89 8.88 -16.61
C SER A 68 -7.00 10.09 -16.32
N ASP A 69 -7.00 10.56 -15.07
CA ASP A 69 -6.27 11.75 -14.63
C ASP A 69 -4.86 11.36 -14.12
N GLY A 70 -4.53 10.07 -14.19
CA GLY A 70 -3.26 9.52 -13.72
C GLY A 70 -3.19 9.37 -12.19
N ASN A 71 -4.29 9.55 -11.46
CA ASN A 71 -4.29 9.25 -10.03
C ASN A 71 -4.20 7.75 -9.84
N VAL A 72 -3.30 7.35 -8.95
CA VAL A 72 -3.09 5.94 -8.64
C VAL A 72 -3.77 5.63 -7.33
N ARG A 73 -4.57 4.56 -7.32
CA ARG A 73 -5.21 4.01 -6.12
C ARG A 73 -4.74 2.59 -5.90
N MET A 74 -4.61 2.23 -4.63
CA MET A 74 -4.44 0.87 -4.18
C MET A 74 -5.57 0.54 -3.21
N SER A 75 -6.14 -0.65 -3.28
CA SER A 75 -7.16 -1.08 -2.32
C SER A 75 -7.18 -2.57 -2.16
N GLY A 76 -7.63 -3.03 -1.00
CA GLY A 76 -7.75 -4.46 -0.73
C GLY A 76 -8.03 -4.73 0.73
N THR A 77 -7.42 -5.79 1.24
CA THR A 77 -7.62 -6.26 2.60
C THR A 77 -6.32 -6.60 3.32
N PHE A 78 -6.38 -6.58 4.66
CA PHE A 78 -5.32 -7.10 5.51
C PHE A 78 -5.89 -7.90 6.67
N THR A 79 -5.08 -8.85 7.15
CA THR A 79 -5.41 -9.68 8.33
C THR A 79 -4.30 -9.50 9.37
N PRO A 80 -4.60 -9.01 10.57
CA PRO A 80 -3.67 -9.05 11.69
C PRO A 80 -3.46 -10.48 12.16
N VAL A 81 -2.22 -10.86 12.45
CA VAL A 81 -1.90 -12.16 13.06
C VAL A 81 -2.68 -12.32 14.37
N GLY A 82 -3.26 -13.50 14.56
CA GLY A 82 -4.13 -13.81 15.70
C GLY A 82 -5.57 -13.31 15.57
N SER A 83 -5.93 -12.66 14.46
CA SER A 83 -7.31 -12.26 14.15
C SER A 83 -7.94 -13.15 13.10
N ASN A 84 -9.24 -13.44 13.27
CA ASN A 84 -10.08 -14.05 12.23
C ASN A 84 -10.78 -13.01 11.35
N SER A 85 -10.51 -11.72 11.57
CA SER A 85 -11.14 -10.62 10.86
C SER A 85 -10.30 -10.14 9.68
N LEU A 86 -10.99 -9.93 8.56
CA LEU A 86 -10.42 -9.34 7.36
C LEU A 86 -10.83 -7.86 7.27
N TYR A 87 -9.87 -6.96 7.27
CA TYR A 87 -10.11 -5.53 7.26
C TYR A 87 -9.84 -4.92 5.90
N LYS A 88 -10.68 -3.96 5.48
CA LYS A 88 -10.47 -3.23 4.23
C LYS A 88 -9.43 -2.13 4.41
N TRP A 89 -8.70 -1.85 3.35
CA TRP A 89 -7.83 -0.69 3.27
C TRP A 89 -7.84 -0.07 1.87
N ASN A 90 -7.45 1.19 1.79
CA ASN A 90 -7.19 1.88 0.55
C ASN A 90 -6.00 2.85 0.69
N SER A 91 -5.38 3.19 -0.43
CA SER A 91 -4.35 4.22 -0.51
C SER A 91 -4.45 4.96 -1.83
N GLU A 92 -4.26 6.28 -1.79
CA GLU A 92 -4.27 7.11 -2.99
C GLU A 92 -3.02 7.98 -3.07
N LYS A 93 -2.50 8.10 -4.29
CA LYS A 93 -1.46 9.05 -4.69
C LYS A 93 -2.04 9.90 -5.81
N LEU A 94 -2.40 11.13 -5.47
CA LEU A 94 -2.87 12.10 -6.44
C LEU A 94 -1.70 12.47 -7.37
N ASN A 95 -1.96 12.48 -8.67
CA ASN A 95 -1.00 13.02 -9.60
C ASN A 95 -0.91 14.53 -9.36
N LYS A 96 0.26 15.03 -8.94
CA LYS A 96 0.47 16.47 -8.70
C LYS A 96 0.67 17.26 -10.00
N TRP A 97 0.68 16.59 -11.16
CA TRP A 97 0.91 17.21 -12.46
C TRP A 97 -0.15 16.77 -13.46
N GLY A 98 -1.27 17.50 -13.47
CA GLY A 98 -2.08 17.64 -14.68
C GLY A 98 -1.45 18.70 -15.56
N VAL A 99 -0.51 18.28 -16.42
CA VAL A 99 -0.05 18.98 -17.62
C VAL A 99 0.53 17.97 -18.58
#